data_AF-A0A970LM23-F1
#
_entry.id   AF-A0A970LM23-F1
#
_cell.length_a   1.000
_cell.length_b   1.000
_cell.length_c   1.000
_cell.angle_alpha   90.00
_cell.angle_beta   90.00
_cell.angle_gamma   90.00
#
_symmetry.space_group_name_H-M   'P 1'
#
loop_
_entity.id
_entity.type
_entity.pdbx_description
1 polymer ?
#
loop_
_entity_poly.entity_id
_entity_poly.type
_entity_poly.pdbx_seq_one_letter_code
_entity_poly.pdbx_strand_id
1 'polypeptide(L)'
;MSVEKIIESSEFNPIKAKYLYWNNFMYDKVKFNLGDSLIHSTEHTSRVLLFALLLADHYQLNPQDTDILAMAAVFHDTRRLNDHIDTGHGERAAAYYATFCVNSGLPYEKLTYLIISYHDRDDDLGISMIAEQFPNHEKAIFLYKIFKDSDGLDRLRLGSKWLDLNRLRTDYALKLLPLAKKLNGFTNV
;
A
#
# COMPACT_ATOMS: atom_id res chain seq x y z
N MET A 1 -2.46 -7.51 17.49
CA MET A 1 -2.61 -6.14 18.04
C MET A 1 -3.16 -5.29 16.90
N SER A 2 -4.24 -4.54 17.09
CA SER A 2 -4.83 -3.78 15.97
C SER A 2 -3.99 -2.55 15.64
N VAL A 3 -4.03 -2.09 14.38
CA VAL A 3 -3.23 -0.93 13.94
C VAL A 3 -3.64 0.33 14.70
N GLU A 4 -4.92 0.45 15.05
CA GLU A 4 -5.48 1.57 15.82
C GLU A 4 -4.83 1.67 17.19
N LYS A 5 -4.44 0.56 17.83
CA LYS A 5 -3.73 0.61 19.12
C LYS A 5 -2.27 1.02 18.95
N ILE A 6 -1.66 0.67 17.82
CA ILE A 6 -0.26 0.96 17.54
C ILE A 6 -0.10 2.45 17.21
N ILE A 7 -0.99 3.02 16.39
CA ILE A 7 -0.91 4.43 15.97
C ILE A 7 -1.09 5.42 17.14
N GLU A 8 -1.60 4.98 18.28
CA GLU A 8 -1.69 5.80 19.50
C GLU A 8 -0.35 6.00 20.20
N SER A 9 0.64 5.15 19.94
CA SER A 9 2.00 5.31 20.48
C SER A 9 2.68 6.55 19.90
N SER A 10 3.41 7.29 20.75
CA SER A 10 4.08 8.54 20.36
C SER A 10 5.12 8.35 19.26
N GLU A 11 5.64 7.11 19.09
CA GLU A 11 6.56 6.74 18.01
C GLU A 11 5.95 6.95 16.61
N PHE A 12 4.61 6.96 16.47
CA PHE A 12 3.91 7.15 15.19
C PHE A 12 3.34 8.56 15.00
N ASN A 13 3.63 9.50 15.92
CA ASN A 13 3.17 10.88 15.82
C ASN A 13 3.43 11.53 14.43
N PRO A 14 4.58 11.32 13.76
CA PRO A 14 4.83 11.93 12.45
C PRO A 14 3.80 11.56 11.37
N ILE A 15 3.25 10.33 11.44
CA ILE A 15 2.34 9.81 10.42
C ILE A 15 0.88 9.73 10.87
N LYS A 16 0.62 9.85 12.18
CA LYS A 16 -0.68 9.59 12.81
C LYS A 16 -1.84 10.34 12.15
N ALA A 17 -1.70 11.64 11.93
CA ALA A 17 -2.78 12.45 11.36
C ALA A 17 -3.15 11.98 9.95
N LYS A 18 -2.16 11.70 9.10
CA LYS A 18 -2.36 11.24 7.72
C LYS A 18 -2.89 9.81 7.69
N TYR A 19 -2.40 8.95 8.58
CA TYR A 19 -2.94 7.59 8.76
C TYR A 19 -4.42 7.63 9.09
N LEU A 20 -4.83 8.38 10.12
CA LEU A 20 -6.23 8.47 10.54
C LEU A 20 -7.12 9.03 9.43
N TYR A 21 -6.67 10.06 8.71
CA TYR A 21 -7.39 10.62 7.58
C TYR A 21 -7.68 9.56 6.50
N TRP A 22 -6.63 8.90 5.99
CA TRP A 22 -6.78 7.94 4.89
C TRP A 22 -7.45 6.64 5.32
N ASN A 23 -7.25 6.21 6.56
CA ASN A 23 -7.91 5.04 7.11
C ASN A 23 -9.42 5.30 7.23
N ASN A 24 -9.83 6.44 7.82
CA ASN A 24 -11.25 6.80 7.89
C ASN A 24 -11.85 6.99 6.49
N PHE A 25 -11.12 7.64 5.58
CA PHE A 25 -11.53 7.78 4.19
C PHE A 25 -11.80 6.42 3.52
N MET A 26 -10.93 5.44 3.72
CA MET A 26 -11.11 4.08 3.20
C MET A 26 -12.41 3.46 3.72
N TYR A 27 -12.61 3.45 5.04
CA TYR A 27 -13.80 2.85 5.66
C TYR A 27 -15.10 3.56 5.25
N ASP A 28 -15.07 4.90 5.12
CA ASP A 28 -16.27 5.69 4.87
C ASP A 28 -16.65 5.77 3.38
N LYS A 29 -15.67 5.71 2.48
CA LYS A 29 -15.85 6.08 1.06
C LYS A 29 -15.52 4.97 0.08
N VAL A 30 -14.61 4.05 0.42
CA VAL A 30 -14.04 3.11 -0.55
C VAL A 30 -14.73 1.76 -0.43
N LYS A 31 -15.16 1.21 -1.58
CA LYS A 31 -15.85 -0.08 -1.64
C LYS A 31 -14.92 -1.17 -2.10
N PHE A 32 -14.89 -2.29 -1.38
CA PHE A 32 -14.14 -3.49 -1.71
C PHE A 32 -15.09 -4.56 -2.26
N ASN A 33 -14.69 -5.26 -3.33
CA ASN A 33 -15.45 -6.41 -3.83
C ASN A 33 -15.48 -7.57 -2.82
N LEU A 34 -14.39 -7.75 -2.07
CA LEU A 34 -14.23 -8.78 -1.05
C LEU A 34 -14.11 -8.14 0.35
N GLY A 35 -14.98 -7.17 0.67
CA GLY A 35 -14.92 -6.44 1.94
C GLY A 35 -14.96 -7.32 3.20
N ASP A 36 -15.64 -8.46 3.12
CA ASP A 36 -15.76 -9.45 4.20
C ASP A 36 -14.66 -10.53 4.19
N SER A 37 -13.69 -10.45 3.27
CA SER A 37 -12.59 -11.42 3.21
C SER A 37 -11.71 -11.31 4.46
N LEU A 38 -11.37 -12.45 5.07
CA LEU A 38 -10.44 -12.49 6.20
C LEU A 38 -8.98 -12.18 5.80
N ILE A 39 -8.68 -12.12 4.50
CA ILE A 39 -7.32 -12.01 3.97
C ILE A 39 -7.08 -10.68 3.25
N HIS A 40 -8.05 -10.21 2.47
CA HIS A 40 -7.99 -9.00 1.65
C HIS A 40 -9.04 -7.98 2.09
N SER A 41 -9.21 -7.85 3.41
CA SER A 41 -10.08 -6.86 4.03
C SER A 41 -9.45 -5.47 4.07
N THR A 42 -10.27 -4.53 4.52
CA THR A 42 -9.82 -3.23 5.03
C THR A 42 -8.69 -3.35 6.05
N GLU A 43 -8.59 -4.40 6.86
CA GLU A 43 -7.48 -4.56 7.82
C GLU A 43 -6.12 -4.76 7.14
N HIS A 44 -6.06 -5.54 6.04
CA HIS A 44 -4.86 -5.66 5.21
C HIS A 44 -4.47 -4.29 4.66
N THR A 45 -5.45 -3.59 4.11
CA THR A 45 -5.24 -2.26 3.54
C THR A 45 -4.77 -1.24 4.57
N SER A 46 -5.30 -1.27 5.80
CA SER A 46 -4.85 -0.44 6.92
C SER A 46 -3.38 -0.69 7.28
N ARG A 47 -2.92 -1.95 7.26
CA ARG A 47 -1.50 -2.27 7.53
C ARG A 47 -0.60 -1.82 6.38
N VAL A 48 -1.02 -2.00 5.13
CA VAL A 48 -0.29 -1.49 3.96
C VAL A 48 -0.18 0.04 4.00
N LEU A 49 -1.26 0.74 4.37
CA LEU A 49 -1.26 2.20 4.57
C LEU A 49 -0.27 2.62 5.65
N LEU A 50 -0.23 1.91 6.79
CA LEU A 50 0.75 2.16 7.85
C LEU A 50 2.19 2.06 7.32
N PHE A 51 2.53 0.97 6.63
CA PHE A 51 3.89 0.78 6.11
C PHE A 51 4.26 1.81 5.04
N ALA A 52 3.33 2.15 4.16
CA ALA A 52 3.53 3.17 3.14
C ALA A 52 3.87 4.54 3.77
N LEU A 53 3.17 4.92 4.83
CA LEU A 53 3.43 6.17 5.55
C LEU A 53 4.73 6.13 6.37
N LEU A 54 5.08 4.99 6.98
CA LEU A 54 6.36 4.82 7.68
C LEU A 54 7.56 4.92 6.74
N LEU A 55 7.45 4.33 5.55
CA LEU A 55 8.48 4.44 4.50
C LEU A 55 8.55 5.87 3.96
N ALA A 56 7.39 6.52 3.75
CA ALA A 56 7.35 7.92 3.32
C ALA A 56 8.02 8.87 4.33
N ASP A 57 7.72 8.71 5.62
CA ASP A 57 8.35 9.47 6.70
C ASP A 57 9.85 9.20 6.77
N HIS A 58 10.28 7.93 6.73
CA HIS A 58 11.71 7.59 6.76
C HIS A 58 12.50 8.23 5.63
N TYR A 59 11.97 8.17 4.40
CA TYR A 59 12.61 8.76 3.22
C TYR A 59 12.31 10.26 3.04
N GLN A 60 11.65 10.89 4.02
CA GLN A 60 11.34 12.32 4.03
C GLN A 60 10.64 12.78 2.75
N LEU A 61 9.68 11.98 2.28
CA LEU A 61 8.89 12.30 1.10
C LEU A 61 8.05 13.57 1.34
N ASN A 62 7.85 14.35 0.29
CA ASN A 62 6.98 15.52 0.37
C ASN A 62 5.50 15.10 0.52
N PRO A 63 4.60 16.04 0.89
CA PRO A 63 3.19 15.73 1.10
C PRO A 63 2.48 15.08 -0.09
N GLN A 64 2.78 15.51 -1.32
CA GLN A 64 2.16 14.99 -2.55
C GLN A 64 2.56 13.54 -2.80
N ASP A 65 3.86 13.23 -2.72
CA ASP A 65 4.37 11.87 -2.88
C ASP A 65 3.84 10.93 -1.78
N THR A 66 3.65 11.46 -0.57
CA THR A 66 3.02 10.72 0.52
C THR A 66 1.54 10.43 0.24
N ASP A 67 0.79 11.39 -0.33
CA ASP A 67 -0.62 11.16 -0.70
C ASP A 67 -0.77 10.20 -1.88
N ILE A 68 0.18 10.18 -2.82
CA ILE A 68 0.26 9.17 -3.89
C ILE A 68 0.32 7.75 -3.29
N LEU A 69 1.21 7.53 -2.32
CA LEU A 69 1.34 6.25 -1.64
C LEU A 69 0.11 5.88 -0.81
N ALA A 70 -0.48 6.86 -0.12
CA ALA A 70 -1.67 6.62 0.69
C ALA A 70 -2.89 6.26 -0.17
N MET A 71 -3.10 6.96 -1.28
CA MET A 71 -4.15 6.60 -2.25
C MET A 71 -3.87 5.22 -2.87
N ALA A 72 -2.62 4.92 -3.22
CA ALA A 72 -2.28 3.59 -3.75
C ALA A 72 -2.65 2.49 -2.75
N ALA A 73 -2.28 2.65 -1.47
CA ALA A 73 -2.65 1.73 -0.40
C ALA A 73 -4.17 1.55 -0.31
N VAL A 74 -4.92 2.64 -0.18
CA VAL A 74 -6.38 2.59 0.00
C VAL A 74 -7.11 1.89 -1.15
N PHE A 75 -6.60 1.97 -2.39
CA PHE A 75 -7.32 1.46 -3.56
C PHE A 75 -6.81 0.12 -4.12
N HIS A 76 -5.57 -0.30 -3.86
CA HIS A 76 -4.90 -1.36 -4.65
C HIS A 76 -5.65 -2.69 -4.76
N ASP A 77 -6.29 -3.14 -3.67
CA ASP A 77 -6.95 -4.45 -3.57
C ASP A 77 -8.48 -4.36 -3.64
N THR A 78 -9.03 -3.18 -3.93
CA THR A 78 -10.49 -2.94 -3.93
C THR A 78 -11.27 -3.80 -4.94
N ARG A 79 -10.62 -4.29 -6.01
CA ARG A 79 -11.27 -4.98 -7.14
C ARG A 79 -10.76 -6.41 -7.36
N ARG A 80 -10.31 -7.05 -6.27
CA ARG A 80 -10.12 -8.51 -6.28
C ARG A 80 -11.44 -9.24 -6.58
N LEU A 81 -11.34 -10.38 -7.25
CA LEU A 81 -12.46 -11.29 -7.54
C LEU A 81 -12.40 -12.57 -6.70
N ASN A 82 -11.24 -12.89 -6.13
CA ASN A 82 -11.03 -14.02 -5.22
C ASN A 82 -9.82 -13.78 -4.30
N ASP A 83 -9.67 -14.64 -3.28
CA ASP A 83 -8.57 -14.59 -2.31
C ASP A 83 -7.29 -15.32 -2.77
N HIS A 84 -7.26 -15.84 -4.01
CA HIS A 84 -6.10 -16.53 -4.56
C HIS A 84 -5.22 -15.58 -5.38
N ILE A 85 -4.45 -16.13 -6.32
CA ILE A 85 -3.67 -15.38 -7.29
C ILE A 85 -4.66 -14.77 -8.30
N ASP A 86 -4.99 -13.50 -8.10
CA ASP A 86 -5.91 -12.75 -8.94
C ASP A 86 -5.17 -11.75 -9.85
N THR A 87 -4.16 -12.20 -10.60
CA THR A 87 -3.36 -11.33 -11.45
C THR A 87 -4.24 -10.50 -12.42
N GLY A 88 -4.00 -9.20 -12.47
CA GLY A 88 -4.84 -8.19 -13.14
C GLY A 88 -5.79 -7.43 -12.21
N HIS A 89 -5.84 -7.72 -10.91
CA HIS A 89 -6.65 -6.94 -9.96
C HIS A 89 -6.15 -5.51 -9.83
N GLY A 90 -4.84 -5.29 -9.98
CA GLY A 90 -4.25 -3.95 -9.99
C GLY A 90 -4.90 -3.05 -11.04
N GLU A 91 -5.00 -3.50 -12.29
CA GLU A 91 -5.63 -2.73 -13.37
C GLU A 91 -7.11 -2.43 -13.11
N ARG A 92 -7.86 -3.42 -12.60
CA ARG A 92 -9.27 -3.22 -12.21
C ARG A 92 -9.40 -2.20 -11.08
N ALA A 93 -8.53 -2.28 -10.08
CA ALA A 93 -8.51 -1.34 -8.97
C ALA A 93 -8.12 0.08 -9.42
N ALA A 94 -7.17 0.20 -10.35
CA ALA A 94 -6.77 1.48 -10.93
C ALA A 94 -7.92 2.12 -11.72
N ALA A 95 -8.65 1.32 -12.50
CA ALA A 95 -9.86 1.79 -13.20
C ALA A 95 -10.93 2.28 -12.20
N TYR A 96 -11.14 1.54 -11.10
CA TYR A 96 -12.04 2.01 -10.04
C TYR A 96 -11.56 3.31 -9.38
N TYR A 97 -10.27 3.43 -9.06
CA TYR A 97 -9.67 4.67 -8.54
C TYR A 97 -9.95 5.86 -9.48
N ALA A 98 -9.70 5.71 -10.79
CA ALA A 98 -9.96 6.77 -11.76
C ALA A 98 -11.44 7.19 -11.79
N THR A 99 -12.37 6.23 -11.83
CA THR A 99 -13.81 6.51 -11.76
C THR A 99 -14.19 7.16 -10.43
N PHE A 100 -13.60 6.72 -9.32
CA PHE A 100 -13.84 7.28 -8.00
C PHE A 100 -13.40 8.75 -7.93
N CYS A 101 -12.22 9.10 -8.46
CA CYS A 101 -11.73 10.48 -8.52
C CYS A 101 -12.73 11.41 -9.23
N VAL A 102 -13.21 11.00 -10.40
CA VAL A 102 -14.20 11.76 -11.18
C VAL A 102 -15.49 11.99 -10.38
N ASN A 103 -16.00 10.95 -9.72
CA ASN A 103 -17.31 11.00 -9.07
C ASN A 103 -17.30 11.66 -7.68
N SER A 104 -16.17 11.66 -6.99
CA SER A 104 -16.04 12.14 -5.60
C SER A 104 -15.39 13.53 -5.48
N GLY A 105 -14.71 14.00 -6.54
CA GLY A 105 -13.89 15.20 -6.49
C GLY A 105 -12.49 14.97 -5.88
N LEU A 106 -12.11 13.74 -5.54
CA LEU A 106 -10.73 13.41 -5.18
C LEU A 106 -9.81 13.68 -6.40
N PRO A 107 -8.75 14.51 -6.27
CA PRO A 107 -7.83 14.76 -7.38
C PRO A 107 -7.24 13.47 -7.94
N TYR A 108 -7.30 13.32 -9.26
CA TYR A 108 -6.68 12.20 -9.95
C TYR A 108 -5.16 12.39 -10.01
N GLU A 109 -4.43 11.41 -9.51
CA GLU A 109 -2.97 11.33 -9.61
C GLU A 109 -2.57 10.18 -10.54
N LYS A 110 -1.92 10.53 -11.65
CA LYS A 110 -1.51 9.55 -12.68
C LYS A 110 -0.56 8.49 -12.12
N LEU A 111 0.35 8.89 -11.24
CA LEU A 111 1.30 7.95 -10.65
C LEU A 111 0.61 6.97 -9.71
N THR A 112 -0.35 7.43 -8.89
CA THR A 112 -1.20 6.55 -8.08
C THR A 112 -1.88 5.49 -8.93
N TYR A 113 -2.49 5.89 -10.05
CA TYR A 113 -3.13 4.98 -10.99
C TYR A 113 -2.16 3.90 -11.49
N LEU A 114 -0.95 4.29 -11.90
CA LEU A 114 0.05 3.36 -12.43
C LEU A 114 0.60 2.43 -11.34
N ILE A 115 0.88 2.95 -10.14
CA ILE A 115 1.31 2.13 -9.00
C ILE A 115 0.27 1.05 -8.71
N ILE A 116 -1.01 1.43 -8.61
CA ILE A 116 -2.11 0.48 -8.40
C ILE A 116 -2.18 -0.53 -9.56
N SER A 117 -2.12 -0.07 -10.82
CA SER A 117 -2.29 -0.91 -12.00
C SER A 117 -1.29 -2.07 -12.07
N TYR A 118 -0.04 -1.80 -11.65
CA TYR A 118 1.07 -2.74 -11.80
C TYR A 118 1.54 -3.39 -10.48
N HIS A 119 0.92 -3.10 -9.34
CA HIS A 119 1.43 -3.65 -8.06
C HIS A 119 1.39 -5.19 -8.01
N ASP A 120 0.44 -5.80 -8.71
CA ASP A 120 0.24 -7.24 -8.78
C ASP A 120 0.96 -7.92 -9.95
N ARG A 121 1.78 -7.16 -10.67
CA ARG A 121 2.63 -7.62 -11.77
C ARG A 121 4.08 -7.75 -11.32
N ASP A 122 4.88 -8.36 -12.19
CA ASP A 122 6.33 -8.40 -12.02
C ASP A 122 6.93 -7.00 -12.03
N ASP A 123 7.98 -6.83 -11.23
CA ASP A 123 8.60 -5.53 -10.99
C ASP A 123 9.12 -4.91 -12.28
N ASP A 124 9.75 -5.70 -13.14
CA ASP A 124 10.33 -5.21 -14.40
C ASP A 124 9.27 -4.59 -15.31
N LEU A 125 8.09 -5.21 -15.38
CA LEU A 125 6.96 -4.67 -16.15
C LEU A 125 6.44 -3.37 -15.53
N GLY A 126 6.22 -3.34 -14.20
CA GLY A 126 5.75 -2.13 -13.53
C GLY A 126 6.75 -0.97 -13.68
N ILE A 127 8.03 -1.26 -13.54
CA ILE A 127 9.13 -0.29 -13.70
C ILE A 127 9.18 0.23 -15.14
N SER A 128 9.15 -0.64 -16.15
CA SER A 128 9.21 -0.21 -17.56
C SER A 128 8.00 0.66 -17.92
N MET A 129 6.80 0.24 -17.54
CA MET A 129 5.58 0.98 -17.84
C MET A 129 5.53 2.33 -17.14
N ILE A 130 6.04 2.44 -15.90
CA ILE A 130 6.15 3.73 -15.21
C ILE A 130 7.23 4.60 -15.88
N ALA A 131 8.38 4.01 -16.24
CA ALA A 131 9.49 4.72 -16.86
C ALA A 131 9.09 5.40 -18.18
N GLU A 132 8.27 4.73 -18.99
CA GLU A 132 7.74 5.27 -20.25
C GLU A 132 6.80 6.48 -20.05
N GLN A 133 6.14 6.58 -18.89
CA GLN A 133 5.15 7.61 -18.62
C GLN A 133 5.72 8.87 -17.97
N PHE A 134 6.96 8.82 -17.47
CA PHE A 134 7.63 9.93 -16.77
C PHE A 134 9.07 10.13 -17.28
N PRO A 135 9.39 11.26 -17.92
CA PRO A 135 10.76 11.54 -18.41
C PRO A 135 11.85 11.47 -17.32
N ASN A 136 11.53 11.88 -16.09
CA ASN A 136 12.39 11.77 -14.90
C ASN A 136 11.82 10.74 -13.92
N HIS A 137 11.77 9.48 -14.35
CA HIS A 137 11.01 8.42 -13.67
C HIS A 137 11.62 7.90 -12.37
N GLU A 138 12.85 8.28 -11.99
CA GLU A 138 13.54 7.73 -10.81
C GLU A 138 12.67 7.83 -9.54
N LYS A 139 12.07 9.01 -9.31
CA LYS A 139 11.15 9.24 -8.20
C LYS A 139 9.88 8.37 -8.32
N ALA A 140 9.31 8.29 -9.52
CA ALA A 140 8.10 7.51 -9.76
C ALA A 140 8.32 6.01 -9.51
N ILE A 141 9.44 5.47 -9.99
CA ILE A 141 9.88 4.10 -9.72
C ILE A 141 10.14 3.91 -8.23
N PHE A 142 10.74 4.89 -7.54
CA PHE A 142 11.00 4.78 -6.11
C PHE A 142 9.71 4.68 -5.30
N LEU A 143 8.68 5.49 -5.60
CA LEU A 143 7.36 5.38 -4.97
C LEU A 143 6.70 4.04 -5.27
N TYR A 144 6.82 3.53 -6.50
CA TYR A 144 6.33 2.19 -6.84
C TYR A 144 7.02 1.09 -6.01
N LYS A 145 8.34 1.17 -5.82
CA LYS A 145 9.10 0.24 -4.97
C LYS A 145 8.67 0.32 -3.50
N ILE A 146 8.50 1.53 -2.96
CA ILE A 146 7.97 1.74 -1.60
C ILE A 146 6.60 1.08 -1.45
N PHE A 147 5.72 1.27 -2.44
CA PHE A 147 4.39 0.68 -2.40
C PHE A 147 4.44 -0.86 -2.40
N LYS A 148 5.23 -1.46 -3.29
CA LYS A 148 5.41 -2.91 -3.35
C LYS A 148 5.99 -3.48 -2.06
N ASP A 149 6.90 -2.77 -1.41
CA ASP A 149 7.43 -3.16 -0.10
C ASP A 149 6.38 -3.07 0.99
N SER A 150 5.51 -2.06 0.93
CA SER A 150 4.41 -1.88 1.89
C SER A 150 3.38 -3.02 1.81
N ASP A 151 2.98 -3.41 0.59
CA ASP A 151 2.13 -4.60 0.36
C ASP A 151 2.88 -5.88 0.79
N GLY A 152 4.15 -6.01 0.40
CA GLY A 152 4.99 -7.14 0.73
C GLY A 152 5.12 -7.39 2.24
N LEU A 153 5.37 -6.33 3.03
CA LEU A 153 5.51 -6.42 4.49
C LEU A 153 4.27 -7.02 5.15
N ASP A 154 3.07 -6.73 4.64
CA ASP A 154 1.84 -7.29 5.20
C ASP A 154 1.61 -8.76 4.83
N ARG A 155 2.34 -9.32 3.84
CA ARG A 155 2.26 -10.75 3.49
C ARG A 155 2.72 -11.67 4.61
N LEU A 156 3.51 -11.16 5.57
CA LEU A 156 3.88 -11.91 6.77
C LEU A 156 2.66 -12.42 7.55
N ARG A 157 1.49 -11.75 7.45
CA ARG A 157 0.23 -12.20 8.06
C ARG A 157 -0.18 -13.61 7.62
N LEU A 158 0.21 -14.01 6.41
CA LEU A 158 -0.11 -15.33 5.83
C LEU A 158 0.88 -16.42 6.26
N GLY A 159 1.95 -16.03 6.97
CA GLY A 159 3.05 -16.88 7.37
C GLY A 159 4.38 -16.44 6.75
N SER A 160 5.49 -16.78 7.41
CA SER A 160 6.85 -16.39 6.99
C SER A 160 7.21 -16.80 5.56
N LYS A 161 6.64 -17.90 5.05
CA LYS A 161 6.83 -18.40 3.68
C LYS A 161 6.24 -17.49 2.58
N TRP A 162 5.39 -16.53 2.95
CA TRP A 162 4.70 -15.65 2.00
C TRP A 162 5.37 -14.28 1.83
N LEU A 163 6.42 -14.01 2.61
CA LEU A 163 7.33 -12.89 2.38
C LEU A 163 8.68 -13.43 1.89
N ASP A 164 9.02 -13.13 0.64
CA ASP A 164 10.38 -13.27 0.15
C ASP A 164 11.16 -11.99 0.44
N LEU A 165 12.14 -12.07 1.36
CA LEU A 165 12.96 -10.93 1.78
C LEU A 165 13.77 -10.34 0.62
N ASN A 166 14.10 -11.14 -0.40
CA ASN A 166 14.79 -10.66 -1.60
C ASN A 166 13.89 -9.79 -2.49
N ARG A 167 12.57 -9.80 -2.21
CA ARG A 167 11.59 -8.95 -2.87
C ARG A 167 11.26 -7.71 -2.05
N LEU A 168 12.00 -7.38 -0.97
CA LEU A 168 11.96 -6.04 -0.40
C LEU A 168 13.00 -5.17 -1.10
N ARG A 169 12.56 -4.04 -1.67
CA ARG A 169 13.30 -3.22 -2.63
C ARG A 169 14.06 -2.07 -1.96
N THR A 170 13.71 -1.76 -0.73
CA THR A 170 14.26 -0.63 0.02
C THR A 170 14.89 -1.10 1.33
N ASP A 171 16.02 -0.49 1.70
CA ASP A 171 16.79 -0.89 2.88
C ASP A 171 15.98 -0.76 4.18
N TYR A 172 15.12 0.26 4.26
CA TYR A 172 14.29 0.49 5.44
C TYR A 172 13.14 -0.52 5.58
N ALA A 173 12.63 -1.09 4.48
CA ALA A 173 11.57 -2.10 4.58
C ALA A 173 12.02 -3.32 5.40
N LEU A 174 13.29 -3.74 5.27
CA LEU A 174 13.88 -4.80 6.10
C LEU A 174 13.88 -4.46 7.60
N LYS A 175 14.05 -3.18 7.95
CA LYS A 175 14.01 -2.72 9.35
C LYS A 175 12.60 -2.70 9.94
N LEU A 176 11.56 -2.75 9.10
CA LEU A 176 10.16 -2.82 9.52
C LEU A 176 9.67 -4.25 9.80
N LEU A 177 10.47 -5.29 9.50
CA LEU A 177 10.10 -6.69 9.76
C LEU A 177 9.68 -6.97 11.21
N PRO A 178 10.34 -6.44 12.26
CA PRO A 178 9.89 -6.67 13.64
C PRO A 178 8.49 -6.11 13.90
N LEU A 179 8.18 -4.93 13.34
CA LEU A 179 6.85 -4.33 13.44
C LEU A 179 5.81 -5.17 12.67
N ALA A 180 6.15 -5.62 11.46
CA ALA A 180 5.28 -6.49 10.67
C ALA A 180 4.98 -7.84 11.37
N LYS A 181 5.96 -8.42 12.06
CA LYS A 181 5.76 -9.60 12.92
C LYS A 181 4.80 -9.30 14.08
N LYS A 182 5.05 -8.21 14.82
CA LYS A 182 4.22 -7.78 15.96
C LYS A 182 2.76 -7.53 15.57
N LEU A 183 2.53 -6.86 14.44
CA LEU A 183 1.20 -6.59 13.89
C LEU A 183 0.43 -7.89 13.61
N ASN A 184 1.14 -8.88 13.06
CA ASN A 184 0.59 -10.15 12.64
C ASN A 184 0.62 -11.25 13.73
N GLY A 185 0.85 -10.87 14.99
CA GLY A 185 0.78 -11.79 16.13
C GLY A 185 1.96 -12.76 16.24
N PHE A 186 2.99 -12.61 15.42
CA PHE A 186 4.28 -13.27 15.62
C PHE A 186 4.98 -12.58 16.78
N THR A 187 4.71 -13.06 17.99
CA THR A 187 5.62 -12.85 19.11
C THR A 187 6.82 -13.77 18.89
N ASN A 188 8.03 -13.26 19.12
CA ASN A 188 9.26 -14.02 18.94
C ASN A 188 9.12 -15.39 19.63
N VAL A 189 9.51 -16.44 18.91
CA VAL A 189 9.91 -17.72 19.52
C VAL A 189 11.08 -17.44 20.46
#